data_AF-A0A097PLB7-F1
#
_entry.id   AF-A0A097PLB7-F1
#
_cell.length_a   1.000
_cell.length_b   1.000
_cell.length_c   1.000
_cell.angle_alpha   90.00
_cell.angle_beta   90.00
_cell.angle_gamma   90.00
#
_symmetry.space_group_name_H-M   'P 1'
#
loop_
_entity.id
_entity.type
_entity.pdbx_description
1 polymer ?
#
loop_
_entity_poly.entity_id
_entity_poly.type
_entity_poly.pdbx_seq_one_letter_code
_entity_poly.pdbx_strand_id
1 'polypeptide(L)'
;MDPLSALRDFTIRSELDKVTQTGDEILFGSDYTFPSSIETAYRSKQGNLYTLQTVVYFIKHYNLKHTDYIQRARSNKLPAVTLPDRKPLYEYLTGVTDSADQISLIRACERPLKDREALLECKGIDFYSVLVSSTRREEERQRIESQQRKDGLNRPKPKLKSGKIGEGVPIILVPSASQTLITIYNVKEFLEDGVYIPTDVKVKNMNGMRPECVTVQKKFRDQVVKAYEVRDKPSTMKSEDWDRVVAVFVLGKEWQFKEWPFKDHVEIFNKIIGFYMRFEDDSVESAKIVKQWNVKIISISKNKRHQDRAAALEVWDRLEEFVRS
;
A
#
# COMPACT_ATOMS: atom_id res chain seq x y z
N MET A 1 -2.86 -28.94 -19.73
CA MET A 1 -1.88 -27.94 -20.19
C MET A 1 -1.96 -27.91 -21.71
N ASP A 2 -1.94 -26.74 -22.35
CA ASP A 2 -1.96 -26.68 -23.81
C ASP A 2 -0.57 -27.02 -24.41
N PRO A 3 -0.48 -27.55 -25.65
CA PRO A 3 0.79 -28.02 -26.22
C PRO A 3 1.83 -26.91 -26.42
N LEU A 4 1.39 -25.68 -26.65
CA LEU A 4 2.27 -24.54 -26.91
C LEU A 4 2.87 -24.00 -25.60
N SER A 5 2.09 -23.95 -24.53
CA SER A 5 2.51 -23.60 -23.18
C SER A 5 3.41 -24.68 -22.60
N ALA A 6 3.13 -25.95 -22.85
CA ALA A 6 4.05 -27.04 -22.50
C ALA A 6 5.42 -26.84 -23.18
N LEU A 7 5.44 -26.51 -24.48
CA LEU A 7 6.68 -26.23 -25.19
C LEU A 7 7.39 -24.97 -24.67
N ARG A 8 6.65 -23.92 -24.33
CA ARG A 8 7.20 -22.71 -23.72
C ARG A 8 7.86 -23.02 -22.36
N ASP A 9 7.19 -23.76 -21.49
CA ASP A 9 7.72 -24.12 -20.17
C ASP A 9 9.02 -24.90 -20.27
N PHE A 10 9.09 -25.89 -21.17
CA PHE A 10 10.32 -26.67 -21.41
C PHE A 10 11.42 -25.82 -22.06
N THR A 11 11.05 -24.85 -22.90
CA THR A 11 12.01 -23.91 -23.52
C THR A 11 12.61 -22.96 -22.47
N ILE A 12 11.78 -22.39 -21.59
CA ILE A 12 12.21 -21.51 -20.49
C ILE A 12 13.13 -22.26 -19.51
N ARG A 13 12.79 -23.52 -19.20
CA ARG A 13 13.60 -24.38 -18.32
C ARG A 13 14.88 -24.89 -18.97
N SER A 14 15.11 -24.58 -20.26
CA SER A 14 16.24 -25.09 -21.04
C SER A 14 16.28 -26.63 -21.13
N GLU A 15 15.12 -27.28 -21.14
CA GLU A 15 14.96 -28.75 -21.19
C GLU A 15 14.48 -29.24 -22.57
N LEU A 16 14.77 -28.50 -23.63
CA LEU A 16 14.38 -28.82 -25.01
C LEU A 16 14.90 -30.18 -25.50
N ASP A 17 15.99 -30.68 -24.91
CA ASP A 17 16.56 -32.00 -25.21
C ASP A 17 15.65 -33.16 -24.76
N LYS A 18 14.80 -32.92 -23.75
CA LYS A 18 13.80 -33.89 -23.28
C LYS A 18 12.56 -33.96 -24.16
N VAL A 19 12.42 -33.03 -25.11
CA VAL A 19 11.31 -33.02 -26.07
C VAL A 19 11.67 -33.91 -27.25
N THR A 20 11.14 -35.13 -27.29
CA THR A 20 11.45 -36.12 -28.34
C THR A 20 10.22 -36.37 -29.20
N GLN A 21 10.46 -36.63 -30.50
CA GLN A 21 9.41 -37.03 -31.42
C GLN A 21 9.51 -38.54 -31.65
N THR A 22 8.42 -39.26 -31.37
CA THR A 22 8.31 -40.70 -31.58
C THR A 22 7.11 -40.96 -32.49
N GLY A 23 7.37 -41.22 -33.77
CA GLY A 23 6.31 -41.41 -34.76
C GLY A 23 5.44 -40.16 -34.92
N ASP A 24 4.14 -40.31 -34.67
CA ASP A 24 3.14 -39.23 -34.75
C ASP A 24 2.88 -38.54 -33.40
N GLU A 25 3.69 -38.80 -32.38
CA GLU A 25 3.57 -38.17 -31.06
C GLU A 25 4.84 -37.42 -30.66
N ILE A 26 4.66 -36.34 -29.92
CA ILE A 26 5.72 -35.52 -29.32
C ILE A 26 5.62 -35.67 -27.81
N LEU A 27 6.67 -36.20 -27.20
CA LEU A 27 6.80 -36.42 -25.78
C LEU A 27 7.58 -35.28 -25.13
N PHE A 28 7.05 -34.75 -24.03
CA PHE A 28 7.67 -33.74 -23.19
C PHE A 28 8.13 -34.40 -21.89
N GLY A 29 9.31 -35.03 -21.93
CA GLY A 29 9.81 -35.81 -20.80
C GLY A 29 8.86 -36.96 -20.42
N SER A 30 8.50 -37.05 -19.13
CA SER A 30 7.50 -37.99 -18.59
C SER A 30 6.10 -37.41 -18.44
N ASP A 31 5.94 -36.11 -18.67
CA ASP A 31 4.83 -35.35 -18.09
C ASP A 31 3.67 -35.17 -19.06
N TYR A 32 3.97 -35.01 -20.35
CA TYR A 32 2.95 -34.77 -21.38
C TYR A 32 3.29 -35.44 -22.71
N THR A 33 2.25 -35.93 -23.39
CA THR A 33 2.33 -36.45 -24.76
C THR A 33 1.24 -35.78 -25.60
N PHE A 34 1.62 -35.29 -26.78
CA PHE A 34 0.69 -34.65 -27.71
C PHE A 34 0.89 -35.18 -29.13
N PRO A 35 -0.18 -35.26 -29.95
CA PRO A 35 -0.04 -35.58 -31.37
C PRO A 35 0.83 -34.54 -32.10
N SER A 36 1.68 -34.99 -33.01
CA SER A 36 2.62 -34.13 -33.74
C SER A 36 1.90 -33.13 -34.65
N SER A 37 0.76 -33.56 -35.21
CA SER A 37 -0.11 -32.81 -36.10
C SER A 37 -1.05 -31.83 -35.39
N ILE A 38 -1.07 -31.79 -34.04
CA ILE A 38 -1.99 -30.92 -33.30
C ILE A 38 -1.70 -29.45 -33.61
N GLU A 39 -2.76 -28.68 -33.90
CA GLU A 39 -2.65 -27.24 -34.10
C GLU A 39 -2.37 -26.56 -32.77
N THR A 40 -1.30 -25.77 -32.73
CA THR A 40 -1.00 -24.90 -31.60
C THR A 40 -1.93 -23.70 -31.62
N ALA A 41 -2.06 -23.06 -30.48
CA ALA A 41 -2.85 -21.85 -30.36
C ALA A 41 -2.17 -20.58 -30.93
N TYR A 42 -0.96 -20.70 -31.49
CA TYR A 42 -0.28 -19.58 -32.12
C TYR A 42 -0.79 -19.39 -33.55
N ARG A 43 -1.47 -18.27 -33.80
CA ARG A 43 -1.94 -17.90 -35.13
C ARG A 43 -0.84 -17.18 -35.91
N SER A 44 -0.52 -17.66 -37.10
CA SER A 44 0.35 -16.93 -38.01
C SER A 44 -0.28 -15.60 -38.43
N LYS A 45 0.53 -14.62 -38.81
CA LYS A 45 0.01 -13.37 -39.41
C LYS A 45 -0.76 -13.59 -40.72
N GLN A 46 -0.61 -14.75 -41.34
CA GLN A 46 -1.36 -15.15 -42.53
C GLN A 46 -2.69 -15.86 -42.20
N GLY A 47 -3.01 -16.03 -40.91
CA GLY A 47 -4.29 -16.56 -40.44
C GLY A 47 -4.30 -18.06 -40.11
N ASN A 48 -3.32 -18.83 -40.59
CA ASN A 48 -3.21 -20.27 -40.31
C ASN A 48 -2.61 -20.54 -38.92
N LEU A 49 -3.01 -21.63 -38.27
CA LEU A 49 -2.40 -22.10 -37.02
C LEU A 49 -1.16 -22.96 -37.34
N TYR A 50 -0.11 -22.82 -36.54
CA TYR A 50 1.07 -23.69 -36.68
C TYR A 50 0.84 -25.01 -35.95
N THR A 51 1.27 -26.13 -36.54
CA THR A 51 1.26 -27.43 -35.86
C THR A 51 2.37 -27.51 -34.81
N LEU A 52 2.19 -28.36 -33.79
CA LEU A 52 3.17 -28.53 -32.72
C LEU A 52 4.52 -28.99 -33.28
N GLN A 53 4.51 -29.93 -34.21
CA GLN A 53 5.73 -30.38 -34.90
C GLN A 53 6.48 -29.23 -35.59
N THR A 54 5.77 -28.29 -36.20
CA THR A 54 6.36 -27.11 -36.85
C THR A 54 7.05 -26.20 -35.86
N VAL A 55 6.40 -25.93 -34.72
CA VAL A 55 6.92 -25.03 -33.67
C VAL A 55 8.10 -25.66 -32.94
N VAL A 56 8.04 -26.97 -32.65
CA VAL A 56 9.15 -27.74 -32.06
C VAL A 56 10.36 -27.77 -33.00
N TYR A 57 10.13 -28.00 -34.29
CA TYR A 57 11.20 -28.00 -35.28
C TYR A 57 11.84 -26.61 -35.42
N PHE A 58 11.03 -25.56 -35.36
CA PHE A 58 11.47 -24.17 -35.39
C PHE A 58 12.40 -23.81 -34.23
N ILE A 59 12.01 -24.08 -32.99
CA ILE A 59 12.81 -23.68 -31.82
C ILE A 59 14.16 -24.42 -31.77
N LYS A 60 14.19 -25.71 -32.14
CA LYS A 60 15.44 -26.50 -32.22
C LYS A 60 16.41 -26.01 -33.28
N HIS A 61 15.91 -25.36 -34.34
CA HIS A 61 16.72 -24.89 -35.46
C HIS A 61 16.73 -23.36 -35.58
N TYR A 62 16.44 -22.64 -34.49
CA TYR A 62 16.37 -21.18 -34.51
C TYR A 62 17.70 -20.52 -34.91
N ASN A 63 18.82 -21.16 -34.60
CA ASN A 63 20.18 -20.67 -34.91
C ASN A 63 20.50 -20.68 -36.42
N LEU A 64 19.72 -21.37 -37.25
CA LEU A 64 19.94 -21.38 -38.70
C LEU A 64 19.41 -20.10 -39.34
N LYS A 65 20.07 -19.64 -40.42
CA LYS A 65 19.51 -18.58 -41.28
C LYS A 65 18.14 -19.01 -41.79
N HIS A 66 17.22 -18.05 -41.90
CA HIS A 66 15.83 -18.35 -42.23
C HIS A 66 15.67 -19.09 -43.57
N THR A 67 16.50 -18.75 -44.56
CA THR A 67 16.57 -19.44 -45.86
C THR A 67 16.85 -20.92 -45.70
N ASP A 68 17.83 -21.26 -44.89
CA ASP A 68 18.31 -22.63 -44.68
C ASP A 68 17.30 -23.42 -43.84
N TYR A 69 16.68 -22.76 -42.86
CA TYR A 69 15.57 -23.31 -42.10
C TYR A 69 14.38 -23.70 -42.99
N ILE A 70 13.96 -22.83 -43.92
CA ILE A 70 12.85 -23.14 -44.84
C ILE A 70 13.19 -24.35 -45.71
N GLN A 71 14.41 -24.41 -46.24
CA GLN A 71 14.85 -25.54 -47.07
C GLN A 71 14.81 -26.85 -46.26
N ARG A 72 15.32 -26.85 -45.02
CA ARG A 72 15.30 -28.03 -44.16
C ARG A 72 13.90 -28.43 -43.71
N ALA A 73 13.02 -27.46 -43.40
CA ALA A 73 11.62 -27.73 -43.08
C ALA A 73 10.90 -28.39 -44.26
N ARG A 74 11.12 -27.90 -45.48
CA ARG A 74 10.57 -28.48 -46.71
C ARG A 74 11.07 -29.91 -46.95
N SER A 75 12.36 -30.18 -46.73
CA SER A 75 12.91 -31.54 -46.83
C SER A 75 12.28 -32.51 -45.83
N ASN A 76 11.88 -32.02 -44.66
CA ASN A 76 11.16 -32.79 -43.64
C ASN A 76 9.64 -32.80 -43.84
N LYS A 77 9.14 -32.25 -44.97
CA LYS A 77 7.71 -32.13 -45.30
C LYS A 77 6.90 -31.36 -44.25
N LEU A 78 7.53 -30.40 -43.57
CA LEU A 78 6.88 -29.55 -42.57
C LEU A 78 6.55 -28.18 -43.15
N PRO A 79 5.39 -27.59 -42.80
CA PRO A 79 5.14 -26.19 -43.07
C PRO A 79 6.15 -25.35 -42.28
N ALA A 80 6.72 -24.32 -42.89
CA ALA A 80 7.71 -23.47 -42.24
C ALA A 80 7.05 -22.29 -41.52
N VAL A 81 7.58 -21.92 -40.35
CA VAL A 81 7.20 -20.66 -39.70
C VAL A 81 7.55 -19.48 -40.61
N THR A 82 6.62 -18.56 -40.81
CA THR A 82 6.82 -17.41 -41.70
C THR A 82 7.83 -16.41 -41.13
N LEU A 83 8.51 -15.65 -42.00
CA LEU A 83 9.48 -14.64 -41.58
C LEU A 83 8.91 -13.59 -40.60
N PRO A 84 7.68 -13.06 -40.81
CA PRO A 84 7.08 -12.11 -39.87
C PRO A 84 6.80 -12.67 -38.47
N ASP A 85 6.58 -13.97 -38.36
CA ASP A 85 6.26 -14.65 -37.09
C ASP A 85 7.51 -15.20 -36.40
N ARG A 86 8.63 -15.29 -37.11
CA ARG A 86 9.89 -15.86 -36.60
C ARG A 86 10.36 -15.22 -35.29
N LYS A 87 10.46 -13.90 -35.25
CA LYS A 87 10.96 -13.18 -34.06
C LYS A 87 9.93 -13.19 -32.92
N PRO A 88 8.65 -12.82 -33.14
CA PRO A 88 7.63 -12.85 -32.08
C PRO A 88 7.38 -14.25 -31.49
N LEU A 89 7.39 -15.29 -32.31
CA LEU A 89 7.22 -16.67 -31.82
C LEU A 89 8.40 -17.11 -30.95
N TYR A 90 9.62 -16.75 -31.32
CA TYR A 90 10.80 -17.04 -30.51
C TYR A 90 10.80 -16.31 -29.17
N GLU A 91 10.49 -15.01 -29.16
CA GLU A 91 10.40 -14.20 -27.94
C GLU A 91 9.32 -14.74 -26.98
N TYR A 92 8.21 -15.25 -27.51
CA TYR A 92 7.18 -15.91 -26.72
C TYR A 92 7.66 -17.23 -26.10
N LEU A 93 8.27 -18.11 -26.91
CA LEU A 93 8.74 -19.44 -26.44
C LEU A 93 9.89 -19.33 -25.44
N THR A 94 10.74 -18.32 -25.57
CA THR A 94 11.86 -18.06 -24.64
C THR A 94 11.44 -17.29 -23.39
N GLY A 95 10.19 -16.84 -23.30
CA GLY A 95 9.69 -16.08 -22.16
C GLY A 95 10.12 -14.62 -22.12
N VAL A 96 10.69 -14.08 -23.20
CA VAL A 96 10.98 -12.64 -23.34
C VAL A 96 9.68 -11.82 -23.37
N THR A 97 8.62 -12.40 -23.92
CA THR A 97 7.27 -11.83 -23.92
C THR A 97 6.26 -12.78 -23.29
N ASP A 98 5.46 -12.30 -22.34
CA ASP A 98 4.37 -13.06 -21.71
C ASP A 98 3.06 -13.09 -22.51
N SER A 99 3.00 -12.31 -23.59
CA SER A 99 1.83 -12.25 -24.47
C SER A 99 2.26 -12.06 -25.91
N ALA A 100 1.77 -12.93 -26.79
CA ALA A 100 1.71 -12.65 -28.22
C ALA A 100 0.27 -12.27 -28.56
N ASP A 101 0.06 -11.17 -29.31
CA ASP A 101 -1.26 -10.75 -29.78
C ASP A 101 -1.99 -11.88 -30.53
N GLN A 102 -1.23 -12.82 -31.09
CA GLN A 102 -1.72 -13.97 -31.84
C GLN A 102 -2.28 -15.13 -30.97
N ILE A 103 -2.15 -15.05 -29.64
CA ILE A 103 -2.64 -16.04 -28.66
C ILE A 103 -3.96 -15.57 -27.99
N SER A 104 -4.48 -14.42 -28.41
CA SER A 104 -5.70 -13.79 -27.90
C SER A 104 -6.94 -14.71 -27.88
N LEU A 105 -7.00 -15.75 -28.72
CA LEU A 105 -8.08 -16.73 -28.72
C LEU A 105 -8.06 -17.66 -27.48
N ILE A 106 -6.89 -18.01 -26.92
CA ILE A 106 -6.84 -18.81 -25.67
C ILE A 106 -7.37 -17.97 -24.52
N ARG A 107 -6.92 -16.71 -24.39
CA ARG A 107 -7.39 -15.81 -23.32
C ARG A 107 -8.90 -15.52 -23.40
N ALA A 108 -9.47 -15.57 -24.61
CA ALA A 108 -10.93 -15.44 -24.80
C ALA A 108 -11.70 -16.69 -24.38
N CYS A 109 -11.07 -17.88 -24.40
CA CYS A 109 -11.66 -19.14 -23.94
C CYS A 109 -11.31 -19.47 -22.48
N GLU A 110 -10.28 -18.85 -21.90
CA GLU A 110 -9.94 -18.96 -20.49
C GLU A 110 -11.07 -18.38 -19.63
N ARG A 111 -11.64 -19.22 -18.76
CA ARG A 111 -12.48 -18.77 -17.67
C ARG A 111 -11.62 -18.80 -16.40
N PRO A 112 -11.16 -17.65 -15.88
CA PRO A 112 -10.50 -17.63 -14.59
C PRO A 112 -11.47 -18.21 -13.55
N LEU A 113 -11.12 -19.37 -12.97
CA LEU A 113 -11.97 -20.01 -11.97
C LEU A 113 -12.02 -19.19 -10.67
N LYS A 114 -10.94 -18.47 -10.36
CA LYS A 114 -10.79 -17.50 -9.28
C LYS A 114 -9.68 -16.52 -9.64
N ASP A 115 -9.94 -15.23 -9.59
CA ASP A 115 -8.93 -14.18 -9.63
C ASP A 115 -8.57 -13.74 -8.19
N ARG A 116 -7.59 -12.84 -8.07
CA ARG A 116 -7.13 -12.33 -6.76
C ARG A 116 -8.24 -11.59 -6.02
N GLU A 117 -9.22 -11.06 -6.73
CA GLU A 117 -10.38 -10.35 -6.18
C GLU A 117 -11.46 -11.34 -5.73
N ALA A 118 -11.65 -12.46 -6.42
CA ALA A 118 -12.52 -13.56 -6.01
C ALA A 118 -12.02 -14.29 -4.74
N LEU A 119 -10.77 -14.06 -4.32
CA LEU A 119 -10.29 -14.44 -2.98
C LEU A 119 -10.76 -13.48 -1.88
N LEU A 120 -11.10 -12.23 -2.24
CA LEU A 120 -11.66 -11.22 -1.33
C LEU A 120 -13.19 -11.33 -1.22
N GLU A 121 -13.85 -11.97 -2.18
CA GLU A 121 -15.30 -12.11 -2.25
C GLU A 121 -15.78 -13.52 -1.84
N CYS A 122 -16.56 -13.61 -0.76
CA CYS A 122 -17.29 -14.84 -0.41
C CYS A 122 -18.64 -14.88 -1.14
N LYS A 123 -18.79 -15.76 -2.14
CA LYS A 123 -20.10 -15.97 -2.79
C LYS A 123 -21.11 -16.55 -1.79
N GLY A 124 -22.21 -15.81 -1.58
CA GLY A 124 -23.37 -16.27 -0.80
C GLY A 124 -23.40 -15.82 0.66
N ILE A 125 -22.39 -15.09 1.15
CA ILE A 125 -22.42 -14.47 2.48
C ILE A 125 -21.87 -13.05 2.34
N ASP A 126 -22.77 -12.07 2.25
CA ASP A 126 -22.42 -10.67 2.48
C ASP A 126 -22.65 -10.33 3.95
N PHE A 127 -21.72 -9.59 4.54
CA PHE A 127 -21.95 -8.91 5.82
C PHE A 127 -22.53 -7.52 5.59
N TYR A 128 -22.88 -7.18 4.35
CA TYR A 128 -23.44 -5.89 3.98
C TYR A 128 -24.82 -5.71 4.61
N SER A 129 -25.66 -6.75 4.59
CA SER A 129 -26.94 -6.74 5.30
C SER A 129 -26.78 -6.51 6.80
N VAL A 130 -25.75 -7.08 7.44
CA VAL A 130 -25.43 -6.88 8.86
C VAL A 130 -24.92 -5.46 9.12
N LEU A 131 -24.05 -4.94 8.25
CA LEU A 131 -23.53 -3.57 8.29
C LEU A 131 -24.67 -2.56 8.12
N VAL A 132 -25.53 -2.73 7.13
CA VAL A 132 -26.71 -1.88 6.91
C VAL A 132 -27.67 -1.98 8.08
N SER A 133 -27.84 -3.16 8.67
CA SER A 133 -28.69 -3.35 9.85
C SER A 133 -28.09 -2.76 11.13
N SER A 134 -26.76 -2.63 11.23
CA SER A 134 -26.09 -1.98 12.35
C SER A 134 -26.08 -0.46 12.18
N THR A 135 -25.76 0.05 10.99
CA THR A 135 -25.82 1.50 10.70
C THR A 135 -27.24 2.01 10.75
N ARG A 136 -28.23 1.27 10.25
CA ARG A 136 -29.65 1.66 10.39
C ARG A 136 -30.09 1.65 11.85
N ARG A 137 -29.65 0.69 12.67
CA ARG A 137 -29.91 0.71 14.12
C ARG A 137 -29.23 1.89 14.81
N GLU A 138 -28.02 2.23 14.41
CA GLU A 138 -27.29 3.40 14.92
C GLU A 138 -28.00 4.70 14.53
N GLU A 139 -28.39 4.85 13.26
CA GLU A 139 -29.13 6.01 12.74
C GLU A 139 -30.53 6.12 13.36
N GLU A 140 -31.24 5.01 13.55
CA GLU A 140 -32.55 4.96 14.19
C GLU A 140 -32.43 5.25 15.69
N ARG A 141 -31.36 4.77 16.34
CA ARG A 141 -31.01 5.15 17.72
C ARG A 141 -30.69 6.63 17.83
N GLN A 142 -29.94 7.21 16.89
CA GLN A 142 -29.65 8.65 16.83
C GLN A 142 -30.89 9.50 16.49
N ARG A 143 -31.80 9.00 15.64
CA ARG A 143 -33.10 9.63 15.35
C ARG A 143 -34.04 9.61 16.55
N ILE A 144 -34.12 8.49 17.26
CA ILE A 144 -34.88 8.38 18.52
C ILE A 144 -34.24 9.25 19.60
N GLU A 145 -32.90 9.32 19.68
CA GLU A 145 -32.21 10.21 20.62
C GLU A 145 -32.42 11.70 20.31
N SER A 146 -32.50 12.07 19.04
CA SER A 146 -32.77 13.46 18.61
C SER A 146 -34.25 13.83 18.74
N GLN A 147 -35.18 12.90 18.55
CA GLN A 147 -36.60 13.09 18.84
C GLN A 147 -36.90 13.15 20.36
N GLN A 148 -36.27 12.29 21.17
CA GLN A 148 -36.35 12.36 22.64
C GLN A 148 -35.73 13.64 23.23
N ARG A 149 -34.85 14.34 22.50
CA ARG A 149 -34.31 15.65 22.88
C ARG A 149 -35.25 16.82 22.57
N LYS A 150 -36.31 16.63 21.76
CA LYS A 150 -37.32 17.66 21.48
C LYS A 150 -38.54 17.61 22.41
N ASP A 151 -38.92 16.43 22.92
CA ASP A 151 -40.14 16.27 23.75
C ASP A 151 -39.88 16.20 25.27
N GLY A 152 -38.64 16.42 25.72
CA GLY A 152 -38.24 16.27 27.11
C GLY A 152 -37.61 17.52 27.72
N LEU A 153 -38.33 18.64 27.79
CA LEU A 153 -38.03 19.63 28.82
C LEU A 153 -38.23 18.97 30.19
N ASN A 154 -37.22 19.05 31.05
CA ASN A 154 -37.15 18.55 32.44
C ASN A 154 -36.87 17.05 32.67
N ARG A 155 -35.61 16.63 32.48
CA ARG A 155 -34.90 15.79 33.47
C ARG A 155 -33.38 15.89 33.31
N PRO A 156 -32.57 15.96 34.39
CA PRO A 156 -31.14 16.18 34.29
C PRO A 156 -30.44 14.87 33.88
N LYS A 157 -29.85 14.84 32.68
CA LYS A 157 -28.87 13.83 32.30
C LYS A 157 -27.49 14.23 32.84
N PRO A 158 -26.65 13.27 33.27
CA PRO A 158 -25.31 13.57 33.75
C PRO A 158 -24.53 14.22 32.61
N LYS A 159 -24.00 15.42 32.88
CA LYS A 159 -23.17 16.17 31.94
C LYS A 159 -21.88 15.37 31.70
N LEU A 160 -21.81 14.57 30.64
CA LEU A 160 -20.52 14.41 29.97
C LEU A 160 -20.19 15.80 29.44
N LYS A 161 -19.21 16.44 30.09
CA LYS A 161 -18.65 17.70 29.63
C LYS A 161 -18.18 17.45 28.19
N SER A 162 -18.87 18.05 27.22
CA SER A 162 -18.23 18.50 25.99
C SER A 162 -17.05 19.35 26.45
N GLY A 163 -15.84 18.78 26.47
CA GLY A 163 -14.65 19.49 26.84
C GLY A 163 -14.48 20.61 25.83
N LYS A 164 -14.87 21.84 26.20
CA LYS A 164 -14.31 23.01 25.55
C LYS A 164 -12.80 22.83 25.71
N ILE A 165 -12.07 22.66 24.60
CA ILE A 165 -10.61 22.82 24.60
C ILE A 165 -10.35 24.10 25.39
N GLY A 166 -9.49 24.03 26.41
CA GLY A 166 -9.31 25.12 27.37
C GLY A 166 -9.12 26.47 26.67
N GLU A 167 -9.63 27.54 27.27
CA GLU A 167 -9.52 28.89 26.72
C GLU A 167 -8.02 29.27 26.62
N GLY A 168 -7.46 29.29 25.40
CA GLY A 168 -6.04 29.55 25.17
C GLY A 168 -5.50 28.93 23.88
N VAL A 169 -4.19 29.10 23.67
CA VAL A 169 -3.49 28.53 22.50
C VAL A 169 -3.37 27.00 22.66
N PRO A 170 -3.79 26.17 21.69
CA PRO A 170 -3.67 24.72 21.79
C PRO A 170 -2.20 24.26 21.88
N ILE A 171 -1.95 23.18 22.64
CA ILE A 171 -0.62 22.63 22.87
C ILE A 171 -0.41 21.34 22.06
N ILE A 172 0.76 21.22 21.43
CA ILE A 172 1.28 20.00 20.83
C ILE A 172 2.47 19.53 21.66
N LEU A 173 2.45 18.28 22.12
CA LEU A 173 3.56 17.68 22.82
C LEU A 173 4.49 16.95 21.85
N VAL A 174 5.80 17.14 22.00
CA VAL A 174 6.82 16.41 21.24
C VAL A 174 7.75 15.64 22.19
N PRO A 175 8.38 14.54 21.73
CA PRO A 175 9.36 13.83 22.52
C PRO A 175 10.56 14.70 22.90
N SER A 176 11.02 14.55 24.14
CA SER A 176 12.27 15.15 24.58
C SER A 176 13.53 14.35 24.17
N ALA A 177 13.36 13.11 23.68
CA ALA A 177 14.48 12.19 23.42
C ALA A 177 15.13 12.44 22.05
N SER A 178 16.46 12.46 22.04
CA SER A 178 17.30 12.78 20.88
C SER A 178 17.22 11.78 19.72
N GLN A 179 16.78 10.53 19.98
CA GLN A 179 16.67 9.49 18.95
C GLN A 179 15.37 9.57 18.14
N THR A 180 14.48 10.52 18.45
CA THR A 180 13.23 10.68 17.72
C THR A 180 13.40 11.53 16.48
N LEU A 181 12.57 11.24 15.47
CA LEU A 181 12.58 11.99 14.22
C LEU A 181 12.07 13.42 14.42
N ILE A 182 11.10 13.63 15.31
CA ILE A 182 10.52 14.95 15.59
C ILE A 182 10.80 15.35 17.05
N THR A 183 11.31 16.54 17.24
CA THR A 183 11.64 17.12 18.55
C THR A 183 11.31 18.61 18.56
N ILE A 184 11.45 19.26 19.72
CA ILE A 184 11.26 20.71 19.83
C ILE A 184 12.17 21.53 18.90
N TYR A 185 13.31 20.96 18.46
CA TYR A 185 14.28 21.65 17.62
C TYR A 185 13.86 21.76 16.15
N ASN A 186 13.08 20.81 15.63
CA ASN A 186 12.79 20.71 14.19
C ASN A 186 11.28 20.69 13.85
N VAL A 187 10.43 20.61 14.87
CA VAL A 187 8.97 20.56 14.70
C VAL A 187 8.41 21.77 13.97
N LYS A 188 9.02 22.94 14.14
CA LYS A 188 8.56 24.17 13.50
C LYS A 188 8.69 24.09 11.98
N GLU A 189 9.88 23.82 11.47
CA GLU A 189 10.13 23.70 10.03
C GLU A 189 9.32 22.56 9.42
N PHE A 190 9.15 21.46 10.16
CA PHE A 190 8.34 20.35 9.67
C PHE A 190 6.86 20.73 9.56
N LEU A 191 6.25 21.32 10.59
CA LEU A 191 4.82 21.60 10.60
C LEU A 191 4.44 22.87 9.82
N GLU A 192 5.26 23.92 9.83
CA GLU A 192 4.98 25.16 9.09
C GLU A 192 5.37 25.04 7.62
N ASP A 193 6.62 24.66 7.35
CA ASP A 193 7.20 24.67 6.00
C ASP A 193 7.06 23.32 5.27
N GLY A 194 6.75 22.25 6.00
CA GLY A 194 6.71 20.90 5.44
C GLY A 194 8.10 20.35 5.12
N VAL A 195 9.13 20.77 5.87
CA VAL A 195 10.53 20.40 5.63
C VAL A 195 11.09 19.63 6.81
N TYR A 196 11.48 18.37 6.61
CA TYR A 196 12.11 17.59 7.67
C TYR A 196 13.62 17.85 7.71
N ILE A 197 14.09 18.39 8.84
CA ILE A 197 15.52 18.56 9.15
C ILE A 197 15.87 17.66 10.35
N PRO A 198 16.91 16.80 10.25
CA PRO A 198 17.36 15.99 11.37
C PRO A 198 17.69 16.80 12.63
N THR A 199 17.33 16.27 13.80
CA THR A 199 17.50 16.95 15.10
C THR A 199 18.95 17.33 15.38
N ASP A 200 19.91 16.46 15.07
CA ASP A 200 21.34 16.68 15.29
C ASP A 200 21.88 17.88 14.47
N VAL A 201 21.37 18.07 13.25
CA VAL A 201 21.69 19.25 12.42
C VAL A 201 21.16 20.53 13.07
N LYS A 202 19.92 20.52 13.59
CA LYS A 202 19.32 21.69 14.25
C LYS A 202 20.02 22.03 15.56
N VAL A 203 20.38 21.03 16.37
CA VAL A 203 21.12 21.22 17.62
C VAL A 203 22.48 21.87 17.36
N LYS A 204 23.20 21.44 16.32
CA LYS A 204 24.47 22.07 15.91
C LYS A 204 24.28 23.52 15.49
N ASN A 205 23.27 23.81 14.66
CA ASN A 205 22.99 25.17 14.18
C ASN A 205 22.55 26.13 15.30
N MET A 206 21.92 25.62 16.36
CA MET A 206 21.53 26.40 17.54
C MET A 206 22.60 26.42 18.64
N ASN A 207 23.83 25.97 18.36
CA ASN A 207 24.92 25.87 19.35
C ASN A 207 24.51 25.12 20.63
N GLY A 208 23.63 24.12 20.52
CA GLY A 208 23.12 23.35 21.66
C GLY A 208 22.05 24.05 22.50
N MET A 209 21.63 25.28 22.15
CA MET A 209 20.55 25.98 22.87
C MET A 209 19.21 25.28 22.61
N ARG A 210 18.57 24.83 23.70
CA ARG A 210 17.24 24.18 23.66
C ARG A 210 16.13 25.21 23.86
N PRO A 211 15.18 25.35 22.92
CA PRO A 211 13.98 26.15 23.14
C PRO A 211 13.14 25.55 24.28
N GLU A 212 12.56 26.39 25.14
CA GLU A 212 11.63 25.95 26.18
C GLU A 212 10.21 25.73 25.63
N CYS A 213 9.79 26.59 24.69
CA CYS A 213 8.53 26.52 23.98
C CYS A 213 8.75 27.02 22.55
N VAL A 214 8.06 26.42 21.58
CA VAL A 214 8.10 26.83 20.19
C VAL A 214 6.68 27.09 19.69
N THR A 215 6.43 28.25 19.09
CA THR A 215 5.13 28.53 18.49
C THR A 215 5.12 28.11 17.02
N VAL A 216 4.10 27.35 16.64
CA VAL A 216 3.82 26.90 15.27
C VAL A 216 2.55 27.57 14.78
N GLN A 217 2.58 28.16 13.58
CA GLN A 217 1.44 28.80 12.94
C GLN A 217 0.97 27.98 11.75
N LYS A 218 -0.34 27.71 11.71
CA LYS A 218 -0.98 27.04 10.58
C LYS A 218 -2.04 27.94 9.97
N LYS A 219 -1.86 28.25 8.69
CA LYS A 219 -2.91 28.86 7.86
C LYS A 219 -3.83 27.77 7.33
N PHE A 220 -5.09 27.80 7.74
CA PHE A 220 -6.12 26.88 7.26
C PHE A 220 -6.75 27.41 5.96
N ARG A 221 -7.52 26.54 5.27
CA ARG A 221 -8.16 26.87 3.98
C ARG A 221 -9.08 28.09 4.09
N ASP A 222 -9.66 28.31 5.27
CA ASP A 222 -10.55 29.42 5.60
C ASP A 222 -9.80 30.75 5.91
N GLN A 223 -8.50 30.82 5.60
CA GLN A 223 -7.58 31.94 5.85
C GLN A 223 -7.31 32.30 7.31
N VAL A 224 -7.96 31.64 8.27
CA VAL A 224 -7.65 31.80 9.70
C VAL A 224 -6.29 31.17 9.99
N VAL A 225 -5.37 31.98 10.50
CA VAL A 225 -4.09 31.50 11.05
C VAL A 225 -4.33 31.13 12.51
N LYS A 226 -4.15 29.85 12.87
CA LYS A 226 -4.13 29.42 14.27
C LYS A 226 -2.70 29.17 14.71
N ALA A 227 -2.40 29.58 15.93
CA ALA A 227 -1.14 29.29 16.60
C ALA A 227 -1.29 28.03 17.46
N TYR A 228 -0.20 27.29 17.60
CA TYR A 228 -0.04 26.13 18.47
C TYR A 228 1.25 26.30 19.27
N GLU A 229 1.19 26.03 20.57
CA GLU A 229 2.38 25.95 21.44
C GLU A 229 2.94 24.54 21.38
N VAL A 230 4.24 24.41 21.12
CA VAL A 230 4.93 23.13 21.15
C VAL A 230 5.82 23.05 22.38
N ARG A 231 5.59 22.02 23.19
CA ARG A 231 6.34 21.74 24.43
C ARG A 231 6.84 20.31 24.45
N ASP A 232 7.91 20.06 25.20
CA ASP A 232 8.57 18.75 25.26
C ASP A 232 8.75 18.20 26.69
N LYS A 233 8.44 19.00 27.71
CA LYS A 233 8.55 18.67 29.14
C LYS A 233 7.18 18.64 29.82
N PRO A 234 6.47 17.49 29.77
CA PRO A 234 5.18 17.32 30.46
C PRO A 234 5.23 17.66 31.96
N SER A 235 6.37 17.44 32.61
CA SER A 235 6.60 17.71 34.04
C SER A 235 6.49 19.18 34.44
N THR A 236 6.61 20.11 33.47
CA THR A 236 6.49 21.55 33.71
C THR A 236 5.07 22.08 33.50
N MET A 237 4.15 21.23 33.03
CA MET A 237 2.78 21.64 32.68
C MET A 237 1.87 21.66 33.91
N LYS A 238 1.06 22.72 34.01
CA LYS A 238 0.02 22.84 35.04
C LYS A 238 -1.19 21.99 34.66
N SER A 239 -2.05 21.68 35.62
CA SER A 239 -3.30 20.93 35.37
C SER A 239 -4.18 21.59 34.28
N GLU A 240 -4.24 22.91 34.22
CA GLU A 240 -4.98 23.68 33.21
C GLU A 240 -4.39 23.56 31.79
N ASP A 241 -3.07 23.35 31.69
CA ASP A 241 -2.41 23.22 30.38
C ASP A 241 -2.84 21.92 29.69
N TRP A 242 -3.11 20.87 30.45
CA TRP A 242 -3.52 19.56 29.92
C TRP A 242 -4.87 19.60 29.20
N ASP A 243 -5.77 20.53 29.56
CA ASP A 243 -7.04 20.77 28.84
C ASP A 243 -6.83 21.45 27.48
N ARG A 244 -5.65 22.02 27.22
CA ARG A 244 -5.25 22.63 25.94
C ARG A 244 -4.44 21.69 25.06
N VAL A 245 -4.02 20.54 25.57
CA VAL A 245 -3.22 19.58 24.78
C VAL A 245 -4.13 18.91 23.76
N VAL A 246 -3.88 19.19 22.49
CA VAL A 246 -4.67 18.64 21.38
C VAL A 246 -3.96 17.48 20.70
N ALA A 247 -2.63 17.46 20.69
CA ALA A 247 -1.83 16.45 20.01
C ALA A 247 -0.57 16.05 20.78
N VAL A 248 -0.10 14.82 20.56
CA VAL A 248 1.18 14.33 21.03
C VAL A 248 1.91 13.54 19.93
N PHE A 249 3.18 13.86 19.70
CA PHE A 249 4.10 12.97 19.01
C PHE A 249 4.71 11.96 20.00
N VAL A 250 4.54 10.68 19.71
CA VAL A 250 4.92 9.59 20.62
C VAL A 250 6.26 8.96 20.24
N LEU A 251 6.97 8.47 21.26
CA LEU A 251 8.21 7.71 21.18
C LEU A 251 7.98 6.24 20.79
N GLY A 252 6.79 5.71 21.08
CA GLY A 252 6.52 4.26 21.05
C GLY A 252 7.07 3.51 22.27
N LYS A 253 7.23 4.20 23.41
CA LYS A 253 7.63 3.62 24.70
C LYS A 253 6.60 3.98 25.77
N GLU A 254 6.10 3.00 26.51
CA GLU A 254 5.04 3.20 27.52
C GLU A 254 5.44 4.18 28.63
N TRP A 255 6.72 4.15 29.04
CA TRP A 255 7.23 5.04 30.07
C TRP A 255 7.15 6.54 29.70
N GLN A 256 6.95 6.88 28.43
CA GLN A 256 6.72 8.27 27.99
C GLN A 256 5.55 8.92 28.74
N PHE A 257 4.51 8.14 29.03
CA PHE A 257 3.27 8.61 29.65
C PHE A 257 3.28 8.48 31.17
N LYS A 258 4.43 8.10 31.75
CA LYS A 258 4.59 8.09 33.20
C LYS A 258 4.42 9.52 33.72
N GLU A 259 3.66 9.67 34.81
CA GLU A 259 3.37 10.96 35.46
C GLU A 259 2.43 11.89 34.67
N TRP A 260 1.77 11.39 33.62
CA TRP A 260 0.71 12.13 32.95
C TRP A 260 -0.59 12.05 33.76
N PRO A 261 -1.47 13.07 33.70
CA PRO A 261 -2.72 13.12 34.47
C PRO A 261 -3.83 12.26 33.85
N PHE A 262 -3.49 11.08 33.32
CA PHE A 262 -4.41 10.15 32.68
C PHE A 262 -4.17 8.73 33.19
N LYS A 263 -5.23 7.92 33.25
CA LYS A 263 -5.15 6.57 33.81
C LYS A 263 -4.36 5.60 32.92
N ASP A 264 -4.58 5.66 31.61
CA ASP A 264 -4.00 4.74 30.64
C ASP A 264 -3.91 5.37 29.24
N HIS A 265 -3.27 4.66 28.31
CA HIS A 265 -3.14 5.10 26.92
C HIS A 265 -4.49 5.30 26.23
N VAL A 266 -5.54 4.57 26.62
CA VAL A 266 -6.87 4.69 26.01
C VAL A 266 -7.48 6.03 26.37
N GLU A 267 -7.39 6.45 27.63
CA GLU A 267 -7.84 7.78 28.05
C GLU A 267 -7.06 8.89 27.35
N ILE A 268 -5.73 8.74 27.24
CA ILE A 268 -4.87 9.71 26.54
C ILE A 268 -5.35 9.89 25.10
N PHE A 269 -5.45 8.80 24.33
CA PHE A 269 -5.74 8.87 22.90
C PHE A 269 -7.23 9.08 22.55
N ASN A 270 -8.11 9.09 23.57
CA ASN A 270 -9.48 9.57 23.41
C ASN A 270 -9.57 11.10 23.57
N LYS A 271 -8.67 11.71 24.35
CA LYS A 271 -8.65 13.17 24.61
C LYS A 271 -7.64 13.93 23.73
N ILE A 272 -6.57 13.27 23.31
CA ILE A 272 -5.43 13.85 22.62
C ILE A 272 -5.12 13.01 21.38
N ILE A 273 -4.99 13.61 20.20
CA ILE A 273 -4.57 12.84 19.02
C ILE A 273 -3.09 12.45 19.12
N GLY A 274 -2.80 11.16 18.96
CA GLY A 274 -1.43 10.66 18.94
C GLY A 274 -0.87 10.56 17.51
N PHE A 275 0.39 10.96 17.33
CA PHE A 275 1.16 10.77 16.10
C PHE A 275 2.46 10.00 16.38
N TYR A 276 2.78 9.01 15.55
CA TYR A 276 4.06 8.31 15.59
C TYR A 276 4.79 8.49 14.26
N MET A 277 5.91 9.21 14.29
CA MET A 277 6.72 9.49 13.11
C MET A 277 7.80 8.44 12.94
N ARG A 278 7.89 7.85 11.75
CA ARG A 278 8.89 6.82 11.39
C ARG A 278 9.41 7.04 9.98
N PHE A 279 10.56 6.43 9.64
CA PHE A 279 10.93 6.34 8.23
C PHE A 279 10.13 5.23 7.54
N GLU A 280 9.83 5.42 6.26
CA GLU A 280 9.12 4.43 5.42
C GLU A 280 9.80 3.06 5.43
N ASP A 281 11.15 3.07 5.33
CA ASP A 281 12.01 1.88 5.27
C ASP A 281 12.30 1.24 6.64
N ASP A 282 11.84 1.83 7.74
CA ASP A 282 12.03 1.22 9.06
C ASP A 282 11.18 -0.04 9.17
N SER A 283 11.70 -1.06 9.86
CA SER A 283 11.03 -2.36 9.95
C SER A 283 9.67 -2.25 10.63
N VAL A 284 8.75 -3.17 10.33
CA VAL A 284 7.37 -3.16 10.86
C VAL A 284 7.36 -3.28 12.39
N GLU A 285 8.39 -3.90 12.95
CA GLU A 285 8.62 -4.07 14.39
C GLU A 285 8.76 -2.72 15.12
N SER A 286 9.29 -1.68 14.46
CA SER A 286 9.43 -0.34 15.03
C SER A 286 8.09 0.24 15.51
N ALA A 287 7.00 -0.10 14.82
CA ALA A 287 5.65 0.38 15.11
C ALA A 287 4.78 -0.64 15.87
N LYS A 288 5.30 -1.82 16.24
CA LYS A 288 4.48 -2.92 16.77
C LYS A 288 3.69 -2.54 18.03
N ILE A 289 4.36 -1.85 18.97
CA ILE A 289 3.75 -1.39 20.23
C ILE A 289 2.74 -0.27 19.93
N VAL A 290 3.12 0.68 19.08
CA VAL A 290 2.29 1.84 18.73
C VAL A 290 1.01 1.44 18.00
N LYS A 291 1.03 0.36 17.19
CA LYS A 291 -0.16 -0.17 16.52
C LYS A 291 -1.25 -0.66 17.47
N GLN A 292 -0.91 -0.94 18.73
CA GLN A 292 -1.89 -1.31 19.75
C GLN A 292 -2.57 -0.08 20.37
N TRP A 293 -2.03 1.12 20.12
CA TRP A 293 -2.58 2.38 20.59
C TRP A 293 -3.38 3.07 19.48
N ASN A 294 -4.33 3.93 19.85
CA ASN A 294 -5.08 4.76 18.88
C ASN A 294 -4.21 5.94 18.40
N VAL A 295 -3.11 5.64 17.72
CA VAL A 295 -2.09 6.59 17.27
C VAL A 295 -2.00 6.52 15.74
N LYS A 296 -1.84 7.68 15.11
CA LYS A 296 -1.70 7.81 13.65
C LYS A 296 -0.22 7.71 13.28
N ILE A 297 0.11 6.79 12.38
CA ILE A 297 1.49 6.63 11.89
C ILE A 297 1.72 7.63 10.76
N ILE A 298 2.79 8.42 10.88
CA ILE A 298 3.25 9.37 9.87
C ILE A 298 4.58 8.86 9.33
N SER A 299 4.61 8.57 8.04
CA SER A 299 5.80 8.04 7.37
C SER A 299 6.49 9.12 6.56
N ILE A 300 7.80 9.21 6.71
CA ILE A 300 8.65 10.12 5.92
C ILE A 300 9.78 9.33 5.24
N SER A 301 10.26 9.83 4.11
CA SER A 301 11.36 9.19 3.39
C SER A 301 12.71 9.64 3.96
N LYS A 302 13.70 8.74 3.98
CA LYS A 302 15.10 9.10 4.32
C LYS A 302 15.70 10.05 3.28
N ASN A 303 15.33 9.87 2.01
CA ASN A 303 16.02 10.49 0.87
C ASN A 303 15.12 11.45 0.05
N LYS A 304 13.79 11.35 0.14
CA LYS A 304 12.86 12.12 -0.70
C LYS A 304 12.23 13.29 0.04
N ARG A 305 13.00 14.38 0.26
CA ARG A 305 12.53 15.56 1.02
C ARG A 305 11.35 16.31 0.41
N HIS A 306 11.10 16.16 -0.89
CA HIS A 306 9.92 16.74 -1.54
C HIS A 306 8.59 16.11 -1.05
N GLN A 307 8.65 14.95 -0.40
CA GLN A 307 7.48 14.27 0.17
C GLN A 307 7.16 14.70 1.60
N ASP A 308 8.10 15.34 2.30
CA ASP A 308 7.95 15.78 3.70
C ASP A 308 6.70 16.67 3.87
N ARG A 309 6.42 17.52 2.87
CA ARG A 309 5.24 18.39 2.85
C ARG A 309 3.94 17.61 2.87
N ALA A 310 3.87 16.46 2.20
CA ALA A 310 2.69 15.61 2.22
C ALA A 310 2.46 15.02 3.62
N ALA A 311 3.53 14.55 4.28
CA ALA A 311 3.45 14.03 5.65
C ALA A 311 3.03 15.11 6.67
N ALA A 312 3.54 16.33 6.53
CA ALA A 312 3.13 17.45 7.37
C ALA A 312 1.65 17.82 7.17
N LEU A 313 1.17 17.82 5.91
CA LEU A 313 -0.26 18.04 5.62
C LEU A 313 -1.14 16.95 6.23
N GLU A 314 -0.70 15.69 6.17
CA GLU A 314 -1.40 14.55 6.77
C GLU A 314 -1.56 14.70 8.30
N VAL A 315 -0.56 15.24 8.99
CA VAL A 315 -0.66 15.58 10.42
C VAL A 315 -1.74 16.63 10.65
N TRP A 316 -1.72 17.71 9.87
CA TRP A 316 -2.67 18.82 10.02
C TRP A 316 -4.11 18.39 9.73
N ASP A 317 -4.34 17.64 8.66
CA ASP A 317 -5.68 17.18 8.27
C ASP A 317 -6.30 16.32 9.39
N ARG A 318 -5.50 15.40 9.98
CA ARG A 318 -5.99 14.55 11.09
C ARG A 318 -6.17 15.32 12.39
N LEU A 319 -5.31 16.28 12.68
CA LEU A 319 -5.46 17.13 13.86
C LEU A 319 -6.73 18.00 13.75
N GLU A 320 -6.98 18.57 12.58
CA GLU A 320 -8.18 19.39 12.34
C GLU A 320 -9.45 18.56 12.44
N GLU A 321 -9.46 17.36 11.85
CA GLU A 321 -10.58 16.43 11.98
C GLU A 321 -10.88 16.10 13.44
N PHE A 322 -9.84 15.83 14.24
CA PHE A 322 -9.98 15.52 15.67
C PHE A 322 -10.45 16.72 16.51
N VAL A 323 -9.97 17.94 16.21
CA VAL A 323 -10.43 19.14 16.94
C VAL A 323 -11.87 19.52 16.57
N ARG A 324 -12.36 19.10 15.40
CA ARG A 324 -13.73 19.38 14.94
C ARG A 324 -14.77 18.36 15.47
N SER A 325 -14.36 17.13 15.75
CA SER A 325 -15.22 16.04 16.25
C SER A 325 -15.62 16.22 17.71
#